data_AF-A0A2U3EVE3-F1
#
_entry.id   AF-A0A2U3EVE3-F1
#
_cell.length_a   1.000
_cell.length_b   1.000
_cell.length_c   1.000
_cell.angle_alpha   90.00
_cell.angle_beta   90.00
_cell.angle_gamma   90.00
#
_symmetry.space_group_name_H-M   'P 1'
#
loop_
_entity.id
_entity.type
_entity.pdbx_description
1 polymer ?
#
loop_
_entity_poly.entity_id
_entity_poly.type
_entity_poly.pdbx_seq_one_letter_code
_entity_poly.pdbx_strand_id
1 'polypeptide(L)'
;MVIPFQGHSTRQKLYVVISADADSGKIIQITTNYCDWKVGDSLLYQGSKSFPSSILPSSDTDLIREQEMQFLKRSQFDEIQYGSAELKRNDRGSIVRPVITIHSHFQRLKRRFPGVTDHYLAHECVLRGGAITAWSTEVRLGKTDLWFVSEKNEKANLSDKAFCLTGSWKMGWWKNVWQRWDNGEVCKMIGLLTGQQSTAEPALISLAYCTAFAVWLKSHPWSLQCHNYGARVVSQHLVGLGCIYNQQMKENSGS
;
A
#
# COMPACT_ATOMS: atom_id res chain seq x y z
N MET A 1 -5.03 0.66 0.80
CA MET A 1 -6.44 0.39 0.38
C MET A 1 -7.40 1.14 1.29
N VAL A 2 -8.70 1.10 1.00
CA VAL A 2 -9.73 1.75 1.81
C VAL A 2 -10.86 0.77 2.13
N ILE A 3 -11.29 0.73 3.38
CA ILE A 3 -12.30 -0.22 3.89
C ILE A 3 -13.47 0.57 4.50
N PRO A 4 -14.74 0.19 4.25
CA PRO A 4 -15.87 0.89 4.83
C PRO A 4 -16.04 0.53 6.31
N PHE A 5 -16.60 1.46 7.08
CA PHE A 5 -16.99 1.25 8.47
C PHE A 5 -18.24 2.08 8.82
N GLN A 6 -18.90 1.72 9.92
CA GLN A 6 -20.03 2.47 10.47
C GLN A 6 -19.51 3.63 11.33
N GLY A 7 -19.49 4.83 10.76
CA GLY A 7 -19.13 6.05 11.48
C GLY A 7 -20.34 6.95 11.73
N HIS A 8 -20.18 8.26 11.51
CA HIS A 8 -21.29 9.22 11.60
C HIS A 8 -22.42 8.92 10.59
N SER A 9 -22.07 8.36 9.43
CA SER A 9 -23.01 7.90 8.39
C SER A 9 -22.58 6.55 7.79
N THR A 10 -23.41 5.96 6.91
CA THR A 10 -23.27 4.58 6.41
C THR A 10 -22.22 4.38 5.29
N ARG A 11 -21.27 5.32 5.09
CA ARG A 11 -20.26 5.22 4.01
C ARG A 11 -18.89 5.75 4.41
N GLN A 12 -18.59 5.70 5.71
CA GLN A 12 -17.32 6.16 6.24
C GLN A 12 -16.21 5.20 5.85
N LYS A 13 -15.03 5.75 5.62
CA LYS A 13 -13.90 5.05 5.02
C LYS A 13 -12.71 5.03 5.96
N LEU A 14 -12.02 3.91 6.02
CA LEU A 14 -10.81 3.71 6.80
C LEU A 14 -9.63 3.48 5.86
N TYR A 15 -8.55 4.23 6.04
CA TYR A 15 -7.33 4.03 5.27
C TYR A 15 -6.51 2.89 5.88
N VAL A 16 -6.06 1.96 5.05
CA VAL A 16 -5.35 0.75 5.49
C VAL A 16 -4.06 0.56 4.69
N VAL A 17 -2.96 0.38 5.43
CA VAL A 17 -1.64 0.00 4.91
C VAL A 17 -1.40 -1.47 5.25
N ILE A 18 -0.94 -2.23 4.26
CA ILE A 18 -0.69 -3.67 4.38
C ILE A 18 0.73 -3.94 3.89
N SER A 19 1.43 -4.81 4.60
CA SER A 19 2.68 -5.40 4.15
C SER A 19 2.60 -6.92 4.23
N ALA A 20 3.06 -7.55 3.15
CA ALA A 20 3.34 -8.97 3.07
C ALA A 20 4.86 -9.18 3.10
N ASP A 21 5.27 -10.34 3.59
CA ASP A 21 6.60 -10.86 3.35
C ASP A 21 6.73 -11.26 1.87
N ALA A 22 7.77 -10.78 1.20
CA ALA A 22 7.95 -10.99 -0.24
C ALA A 22 8.32 -12.44 -0.57
N ASP A 23 8.92 -13.17 0.36
CA ASP A 23 9.33 -14.55 0.14
C ASP A 23 8.19 -15.53 0.43
N SER A 24 7.59 -15.45 1.62
CA SER A 24 6.54 -16.40 2.03
C SER A 24 5.12 -15.98 1.65
N GLY A 25 4.93 -14.75 1.16
CA GLY A 25 3.62 -14.16 0.86
C GLY A 25 2.72 -13.89 2.06
N LYS A 26 3.18 -14.17 3.28
CA LYS A 26 2.39 -13.98 4.50
C LYS A 26 2.16 -12.51 4.79
N ILE A 27 0.95 -12.17 5.20
CA ILE A 27 0.63 -10.83 5.71
C ILE A 27 1.32 -10.64 7.05
N ILE A 28 2.31 -9.75 7.09
CA ILE A 28 3.13 -9.50 8.27
C ILE A 28 2.61 -8.31 9.07
N GLN A 29 1.95 -7.34 8.42
CA GLN A 29 1.44 -6.16 9.11
C GLN A 29 0.24 -5.54 8.41
N ILE A 30 -0.75 -5.14 9.20
CA ILE A 30 -1.87 -4.31 8.79
C ILE A 30 -1.97 -3.15 9.76
N THR A 31 -2.00 -1.92 9.25
CA THR A 31 -2.21 -0.71 10.06
C THR A 31 -3.30 0.13 9.45
N THR A 32 -4.26 0.53 10.27
CA THR A 32 -5.33 1.46 9.89
C THR A 32 -5.04 2.85 10.42
N ASN A 33 -5.63 3.87 9.82
CA ASN A 33 -5.54 5.24 10.36
C ASN A 33 -6.52 5.56 11.48
N TYR A 34 -7.17 4.55 12.08
CA TYR A 34 -7.84 4.67 13.36
C TYR A 34 -6.82 4.60 14.50
N CYS A 35 -6.97 5.49 15.48
CA CYS A 35 -6.24 5.52 16.74
C CYS A 35 -7.22 5.46 17.91
N ASP A 36 -6.93 4.64 18.92
CA ASP A 36 -7.76 4.51 20.12
C ASP A 36 -7.76 5.75 21.02
N TRP A 37 -6.82 6.66 20.80
CA TRP A 37 -6.60 7.85 21.62
C TRP A 37 -7.03 9.11 20.88
N LYS A 38 -7.50 10.10 21.64
CA LYS A 38 -7.62 11.46 21.12
C LYS A 38 -6.24 12.02 20.81
N VAL A 39 -6.13 12.66 19.66
CA VAL A 39 -4.90 13.31 19.20
C VAL A 39 -5.17 14.80 18.96
N GLY A 40 -4.12 15.60 18.92
CA GLY A 40 -4.23 17.02 18.58
C GLY A 40 -4.72 17.24 17.14
N ASP A 41 -5.34 18.40 16.90
CA ASP A 41 -6.04 18.70 15.64
C ASP A 41 -5.15 18.60 14.39
N SER A 42 -3.86 18.92 14.52
CA SER A 42 -2.88 18.82 13.43
C SER A 42 -2.65 17.39 12.93
N LEU A 43 -2.98 16.37 13.75
CA LEU A 43 -2.84 14.96 13.41
C LEU A 43 -4.14 14.36 12.85
N LEU A 44 -5.27 15.06 13.01
CA LEU A 44 -6.56 14.57 12.56
C LEU A 44 -6.67 14.61 11.04
N TYR A 45 -7.28 13.58 10.48
CA TYR A 45 -7.64 13.57 9.08
C TYR A 45 -8.90 14.41 8.87
N GLN A 46 -8.76 15.47 8.08
CA GLN A 46 -9.87 16.29 7.61
C GLN A 46 -10.20 15.85 6.19
N GLY A 47 -11.17 14.94 6.07
CA GLY A 47 -11.57 14.39 4.78
C GLY A 47 -12.19 15.46 3.88
N SER A 48 -11.71 15.56 2.65
CA SER A 48 -12.30 16.41 1.62
C SER A 48 -13.18 15.60 0.65
N LYS A 49 -14.02 16.30 -0.13
CA LYS A 49 -14.69 15.72 -1.30
C LYS A 49 -13.59 15.28 -2.28
N SER A 50 -13.54 13.98 -2.59
CA SER A 50 -12.52 13.42 -3.48
C SER A 50 -12.46 14.19 -4.79
N PHE A 51 -11.25 14.44 -5.31
CA PHE A 51 -11.07 14.77 -6.72
C PHE A 51 -11.07 13.45 -7.49
N PRO A 52 -12.16 13.07 -8.18
CA PRO A 52 -12.08 11.92 -9.09
C PRO A 52 -11.03 12.25 -10.16
N SER A 53 -10.08 11.34 -10.39
CA SER A 53 -9.36 11.35 -11.65
C SER A 53 -10.38 10.97 -12.73
N SER A 54 -10.65 11.88 -13.65
CA SER A 54 -11.69 11.74 -14.67
C SER A 54 -11.23 10.97 -15.91
N ILE A 55 -9.97 10.50 -15.91
CA ILE A 55 -9.35 9.91 -17.10
C ILE A 55 -9.01 8.45 -16.81
N LEU A 56 -9.59 7.54 -17.58
CA LEU A 56 -9.18 6.15 -17.58
C LEU A 56 -7.81 6.08 -18.29
N PRO A 57 -6.73 5.61 -17.64
CA PRO A 57 -5.41 5.61 -18.26
C PRO A 57 -5.37 4.66 -19.47
N SER A 58 -4.94 5.17 -20.63
CA SER A 58 -4.84 4.42 -21.89
C SER A 58 -3.67 3.44 -21.95
N SER A 59 -2.63 3.64 -21.13
CA SER A 59 -1.44 2.80 -21.08
C SER A 59 -0.89 2.70 -19.66
N ASP A 60 0.03 1.76 -19.42
CA ASP A 60 0.73 1.65 -18.12
C ASP A 60 1.54 2.91 -17.81
N THR A 61 2.13 3.53 -18.84
CA THR A 61 2.85 4.79 -18.70
C THR A 61 1.95 5.97 -18.34
N ASP A 62 0.72 5.99 -18.86
CA ASP A 62 -0.25 7.04 -18.53
C ASP A 62 -0.76 6.90 -17.09
N LEU A 63 -0.89 5.66 -16.61
CA LEU A 63 -1.25 5.39 -15.21
C LEU A 63 -0.18 5.97 -14.26
N ILE A 64 1.10 5.75 -14.54
CA ILE A 64 2.20 6.32 -13.75
C ILE A 64 2.17 7.86 -13.78
N ARG A 65 2.08 8.45 -14.98
CA ARG A 65 2.04 9.92 -15.13
C ARG A 65 0.85 10.55 -14.42
N GLU A 66 -0.33 9.97 -14.56
CA GLU A 66 -1.53 10.46 -13.89
C GLU A 66 -1.36 10.42 -12.38
N GLN A 67 -0.85 9.31 -11.85
CA GLN A 67 -0.60 9.16 -10.42
C GLN A 67 0.44 10.17 -9.89
N GLU A 68 1.51 10.44 -10.64
CA GLU A 68 2.49 11.48 -10.31
C GLU A 68 1.87 12.89 -10.32
N MET A 69 1.04 13.20 -11.32
CA MET A 69 0.31 14.46 -11.38
C MET A 69 -0.65 14.61 -10.19
N GLN A 70 -1.30 13.53 -9.76
CA GLN A 70 -2.16 13.55 -8.57
C GLN A 70 -1.37 13.87 -7.30
N PHE A 71 -0.12 13.42 -7.16
CA PHE A 71 0.72 13.81 -6.02
C PHE A 71 1.05 15.31 -6.04
N LEU A 72 1.36 15.85 -7.22
CA LEU A 72 1.75 17.25 -7.40
C LEU A 72 0.60 18.23 -7.25
N LYS A 73 -0.65 17.77 -7.47
CA LYS A 73 -1.86 18.57 -7.23
C LYS A 73 -2.20 18.75 -5.75
N ARG A 74 -1.59 17.98 -4.85
CA ARG A 74 -1.84 18.10 -3.40
C ARG A 74 -1.18 19.36 -2.86
N SER A 75 -1.82 19.98 -1.87
CA SER A 75 -1.22 21.15 -1.18
C SER A 75 0.08 20.77 -0.45
N GLN A 76 0.12 19.54 0.07
CA GLN A 76 1.29 18.90 0.66
C GLN A 76 1.36 17.44 0.18
N PHE A 77 2.56 16.93 -0.10
CA PHE A 77 2.73 15.55 -0.57
C PHE A 77 2.11 14.51 0.39
N ASP A 78 2.10 14.82 1.68
CA ASP A 78 1.60 13.95 2.75
C ASP A 78 0.07 13.99 2.94
N GLU A 79 -0.63 14.85 2.18
CA GLU A 79 -2.07 15.03 2.25
C GLU A 79 -2.83 14.02 1.37
N ILE A 80 -2.89 12.77 1.84
CA ILE A 80 -3.67 11.72 1.17
C ILE A 80 -5.16 11.90 1.47
N GLN A 81 -5.95 12.17 0.43
CA GLN A 81 -7.42 12.26 0.50
C GLN A 81 -8.06 10.97 -0.02
N TYR A 82 -8.94 10.35 0.77
CA TYR A 82 -9.58 9.08 0.42
C TYR A 82 -11.09 9.03 0.70
N GLY A 83 -11.67 10.15 1.13
CA GLY A 83 -13.11 10.35 1.35
C GLY A 83 -13.45 10.63 2.81
N SER A 84 -14.74 10.66 3.15
CA SER A 84 -15.20 10.92 4.52
C SER A 84 -14.80 9.78 5.48
N ALA A 85 -14.33 10.15 6.67
CA ALA A 85 -13.89 9.23 7.71
C ALA A 85 -14.26 9.76 9.12
N GLU A 86 -15.52 10.10 9.30
CA GLU A 86 -16.07 10.61 10.55
C GLU A 86 -16.50 9.47 11.46
N LEU A 87 -16.03 9.48 12.71
CA LEU A 87 -16.42 8.49 13.72
C LEU A 87 -17.84 8.72 14.25
N LYS A 88 -18.39 7.72 14.92
CA LYS A 88 -19.63 7.90 15.70
C LYS A 88 -19.41 8.94 16.79
N ARG A 89 -20.48 9.66 17.18
CA ARG A 89 -20.45 10.71 18.21
C ARG A 89 -19.78 10.28 19.52
N ASN A 90 -19.95 9.03 19.92
CA ASN A 90 -19.44 8.49 21.18
C ASN A 90 -18.13 7.68 21.03
N ASP A 91 -17.51 7.68 19.85
CA ASP A 91 -16.21 7.03 19.66
C ASP A 91 -15.11 7.85 20.35
N ARG A 92 -14.34 7.18 21.21
CA ARG A 92 -13.27 7.79 21.99
C ARG A 92 -11.98 7.96 21.19
N GLY A 93 -11.86 7.30 20.05
CA GLY A 93 -10.70 7.37 19.19
C GLY A 93 -10.66 8.59 18.27
N SER A 94 -9.74 8.54 17.32
CA SER A 94 -9.49 9.55 16.30
C SER A 94 -9.13 8.88 14.97
N ILE A 95 -9.51 9.51 13.86
CA ILE A 95 -8.96 9.18 12.54
C ILE A 95 -7.78 10.12 12.28
N VAL A 96 -6.58 9.55 12.19
CA VAL A 96 -5.36 10.31 11.95
C VAL A 96 -5.06 10.45 10.46
N ARG A 97 -4.27 11.46 10.08
CA ARG A 97 -3.80 11.63 8.70
C ARG A 97 -3.10 10.34 8.22
N PRO A 98 -3.33 9.87 6.98
CA PRO A 98 -2.69 8.66 6.47
C PRO A 98 -1.16 8.66 6.55
N VAL A 99 -0.51 9.81 6.40
CA VAL A 99 0.96 9.94 6.58
C VAL A 99 1.42 9.43 7.95
N ILE A 100 0.74 9.80 9.03
CA ILE A 100 1.09 9.35 10.39
C ILE A 100 1.00 7.83 10.48
N THR A 101 -0.05 7.27 9.88
CA THR A 101 -0.27 5.82 9.81
C THR A 101 0.86 5.12 9.06
N ILE A 102 1.23 5.64 7.88
CA ILE A 102 2.29 5.10 7.03
C ILE A 102 3.64 5.13 7.75
N HIS A 103 4.03 6.26 8.36
CA HIS A 103 5.28 6.34 9.12
C HIS A 103 5.29 5.37 10.30
N SER A 104 4.18 5.29 11.06
CA SER A 104 4.08 4.33 12.16
C SER A 104 4.15 2.88 11.68
N HIS A 105 3.61 2.58 10.50
CA HIS A 105 3.64 1.27 9.88
C HIS A 105 5.09 0.86 9.58
N PHE A 106 5.86 1.70 8.87
CA PHE A 106 7.26 1.39 8.57
C PHE A 106 8.15 1.36 9.80
N GLN A 107 7.93 2.21 10.80
CA GLN A 107 8.67 2.15 12.07
C GLN A 107 8.46 0.81 12.79
N ARG A 108 7.23 0.27 12.80
CA ARG A 108 6.96 -1.06 13.38
C ARG A 108 7.61 -2.19 12.58
N LEU A 109 7.60 -2.09 11.25
CA LEU A 109 8.30 -3.04 10.39
C LEU A 109 9.81 -3.03 10.68
N LYS A 110 10.46 -1.86 10.71
CA LYS A 110 11.90 -1.74 11.00
C LYS A 110 12.26 -2.35 12.35
N ARG A 111 11.44 -2.12 13.37
CA ARG A 111 11.68 -2.68 14.71
C ARG A 111 11.62 -4.21 14.74
N ARG A 112 10.70 -4.80 13.97
CA ARG A 112 10.50 -6.27 13.96
C ARG A 112 11.39 -6.99 12.96
N PHE A 113 11.75 -6.32 11.87
CA PHE A 113 12.54 -6.87 10.76
C PHE A 113 13.68 -5.91 10.39
N PRO A 114 14.62 -5.62 11.31
CA PRO A 114 15.66 -4.61 11.08
C PRO A 114 16.61 -4.95 9.93
N GLY A 115 16.78 -6.25 9.64
CA GLY A 115 17.63 -6.77 8.57
C GLY A 115 16.98 -6.86 7.19
N VAL A 116 15.67 -6.58 7.06
CA VAL A 116 15.02 -6.50 5.75
C VAL A 116 15.32 -5.12 5.19
N THR A 117 16.06 -5.06 4.09
CA THR A 117 16.51 -3.80 3.47
C THR A 117 15.84 -3.49 2.15
N ASP A 118 15.09 -4.45 1.61
CA ASP A 118 14.53 -4.37 0.27
C ASP A 118 13.01 -4.23 0.40
N HIS A 119 12.43 -3.22 -0.25
CA HIS A 119 11.01 -2.95 -0.12
C HIS A 119 10.32 -2.62 -1.44
N TYR A 120 9.23 -3.34 -1.70
CA TYR A 120 8.34 -3.10 -2.84
C TYR A 120 7.13 -2.29 -2.39
N LEU A 121 6.91 -1.15 -3.02
CA LEU A 121 5.94 -0.16 -2.61
C LEU A 121 4.90 0.06 -3.71
N ALA A 122 3.63 0.20 -3.32
CA ALA A 122 2.64 0.79 -4.22
C ALA A 122 3.09 2.20 -4.58
N HIS A 123 2.73 2.65 -5.79
CA HIS A 123 3.07 3.97 -6.27
C HIS A 123 2.33 5.05 -5.47
N GLU A 124 2.88 5.48 -4.34
CA GLU A 124 2.36 6.54 -3.48
C GLU A 124 3.55 7.22 -2.80
N CYS A 125 3.70 8.52 -3.00
CA CYS A 125 4.90 9.24 -2.58
C CYS A 125 5.12 9.21 -1.06
N VAL A 126 4.04 9.11 -0.29
CA VAL A 126 4.11 9.00 1.17
C VAL A 126 4.62 7.64 1.63
N LEU A 127 4.34 6.55 0.89
CA LEU A 127 4.93 5.23 1.18
C LEU A 127 6.44 5.27 1.02
N ARG A 128 6.93 5.91 -0.04
CA ARG A 128 8.37 6.17 -0.24
C ARG A 128 8.96 6.95 0.94
N GLY A 129 8.33 8.05 1.34
CA GLY A 129 8.79 8.86 2.48
C GLY A 129 8.84 8.07 3.80
N GLY A 130 7.80 7.27 4.07
CA GLY A 130 7.72 6.39 5.23
C GLY A 130 8.86 5.36 5.29
N ALA A 131 9.08 4.65 4.18
CA ALA A 131 10.14 3.64 4.07
C ALA A 131 11.54 4.26 4.21
N ILE A 132 11.84 5.34 3.46
CA ILE A 132 13.13 6.05 3.53
C ILE A 132 13.39 6.55 4.96
N THR A 133 12.38 7.07 5.64
CA THR A 133 12.56 7.57 7.02
C THR A 133 12.91 6.45 7.98
N ALA A 134 12.22 5.30 7.87
CA ALA A 134 12.44 4.16 8.75
C ALA A 134 13.79 3.45 8.53
N TRP A 135 14.29 3.41 7.29
CA TRP A 135 15.61 2.87 6.92
C TRP A 135 16.63 3.95 6.54
N SER A 136 16.52 5.15 7.12
CA SER A 136 17.30 6.31 6.68
C SER A 136 18.82 6.09 6.74
N THR A 137 19.30 5.32 7.72
CA THR A 137 20.73 5.00 7.82
C THR A 137 21.19 4.10 6.67
N GLU A 138 20.44 3.04 6.38
CA GLU A 138 20.75 2.07 5.34
C GLU A 138 20.59 2.68 3.94
N VAL A 139 19.57 3.50 3.72
CA VAL A 139 19.41 4.28 2.48
C VAL A 139 20.62 5.19 2.23
N ARG A 140 21.08 5.92 3.25
CA ARG A 140 22.29 6.77 3.12
C ARG A 140 23.55 5.96 2.80
N LEU A 141 23.64 4.73 3.30
CA LEU A 141 24.75 3.82 3.05
C LEU A 141 24.61 3.05 1.71
N GLY A 142 23.53 3.27 0.96
CA GLY A 142 23.26 2.53 -0.27
C GLY A 142 22.95 1.05 -0.05
N LYS A 143 22.47 0.69 1.14
CA LYS A 143 22.17 -0.69 1.56
C LYS A 143 20.68 -1.03 1.53
N THR A 144 19.82 -0.10 1.11
CA THR A 144 18.38 -0.29 1.03
C THR A 144 17.92 0.06 -0.36
N ASP A 145 17.33 -0.93 -1.02
CA ASP A 145 16.72 -0.77 -2.32
C ASP A 145 15.20 -0.66 -2.16
N LEU A 146 14.65 0.36 -2.80
CA LEU A 146 13.23 0.68 -2.76
C LEU A 146 12.71 0.73 -4.18
N TRP A 147 11.62 0.03 -4.44
CA TRP A 147 10.96 0.03 -5.74
C TRP A 147 9.52 0.49 -5.60
N PHE A 148 9.08 1.35 -6.51
CA PHE A 148 7.66 1.41 -6.84
C PHE A 148 7.31 0.27 -7.77
N VAL A 149 6.14 -0.31 -7.55
CA VAL A 149 5.56 -1.35 -8.39
C VAL A 149 4.14 -0.94 -8.74
N SER A 150 3.83 -1.02 -10.03
CA SER A 150 2.48 -0.90 -10.56
C SER A 150 2.21 -2.06 -11.50
N GLU A 151 1.33 -2.96 -11.08
CA GLU A 151 0.98 -4.18 -11.81
C GLU A 151 -0.55 -4.32 -11.86
N LYS A 152 -1.08 -4.77 -12.99
CA LYS A 152 -2.53 -4.79 -13.25
C LYS A 152 -3.23 -6.10 -12.84
N ASN A 153 -2.48 -7.13 -12.44
CA ASN A 153 -3.01 -8.49 -12.29
C ASN A 153 -2.89 -9.06 -10.88
N GLU A 154 -3.94 -9.78 -10.48
CA GLU A 154 -4.07 -10.51 -9.21
C GLU A 154 -3.25 -11.82 -9.17
N LYS A 155 -2.71 -12.25 -10.33
CA LYS A 155 -1.99 -13.53 -10.51
C LYS A 155 -0.54 -13.35 -10.98
N ALA A 156 0.08 -12.20 -10.72
CA ALA A 156 1.44 -11.91 -11.21
C ALA A 156 2.53 -12.90 -10.71
N ASN A 157 2.28 -13.60 -9.60
CA ASN A 157 3.24 -14.50 -8.95
C ASN A 157 3.19 -15.96 -9.45
N LEU A 158 2.43 -16.28 -10.50
CA LEU A 158 2.24 -17.67 -10.96
C LEU A 158 2.76 -17.95 -12.38
N SER A 159 3.48 -17.01 -12.99
CA SER A 159 3.99 -17.21 -14.34
C SER A 159 5.45 -17.66 -14.30
N ASP A 160 5.72 -18.86 -14.79
CA ASP A 160 7.08 -19.42 -14.94
C ASP A 160 7.86 -18.79 -16.11
N LYS A 161 7.23 -17.88 -16.86
CA LYS A 161 7.85 -17.20 -18.00
C LYS A 161 8.73 -16.06 -17.53
N ALA A 162 9.96 -16.05 -18.05
CA ALA A 162 10.92 -14.97 -17.83
C ALA A 162 10.36 -13.62 -18.31
N PHE A 163 10.54 -12.59 -17.49
CA PHE A 163 10.19 -11.22 -17.84
C PHE A 163 11.22 -10.61 -18.78
N CYS A 164 10.75 -9.97 -19.83
CA CYS A 164 11.56 -9.19 -20.77
C CYS A 164 11.34 -7.70 -20.53
N LEU A 165 12.42 -6.91 -20.59
CA LEU A 165 12.34 -5.45 -20.56
C LEU A 165 11.79 -4.95 -21.90
N THR A 166 10.61 -4.33 -21.88
CA THR A 166 9.93 -3.84 -23.08
C THR A 166 9.91 -2.31 -23.20
N GLY A 167 10.38 -1.60 -22.17
CA GLY A 167 10.61 -0.16 -22.27
C GLY A 167 11.15 0.47 -20.99
N SER A 168 11.69 1.68 -21.11
CA SER A 168 12.28 2.44 -20.01
C SER A 168 12.10 3.94 -20.24
N TRP A 169 11.68 4.65 -19.20
CA TRP A 169 11.40 6.09 -19.26
C TRP A 169 11.78 6.77 -17.95
N LYS A 170 12.20 8.04 -18.03
CA LYS A 170 12.28 8.90 -16.84
C LYS A 170 10.95 9.61 -16.65
N MET A 171 10.29 9.38 -15.52
CA MET A 171 8.99 9.99 -15.22
C MET A 171 9.00 10.65 -13.84
N GLY A 172 8.07 11.60 -13.68
CA GLY A 172 7.82 12.27 -12.41
C GLY A 172 8.76 13.40 -12.07
N TRP A 173 8.40 14.07 -10.97
CA TRP A 173 9.17 15.16 -10.38
C TRP A 173 10.60 14.73 -10.03
N TRP A 174 10.77 13.51 -9.51
CA TRP A 174 12.08 12.96 -9.15
C TRP A 174 12.84 12.35 -10.33
N LYS A 175 12.27 12.37 -11.55
CA LYS A 175 12.84 11.75 -12.76
C LYS A 175 13.26 10.29 -12.53
N ASN A 176 12.45 9.55 -11.76
CA ASN A 176 12.69 8.12 -11.49
C ASN A 176 12.71 7.36 -12.82
N VAL A 177 13.61 6.38 -12.93
CA VAL A 177 13.64 5.47 -14.08
C VAL A 177 12.57 4.41 -13.85
N TRP A 178 11.54 4.45 -14.68
CA TRP A 178 10.48 3.47 -14.74
C TRP A 178 10.73 2.51 -15.89
N GLN A 179 10.71 1.22 -15.60
CA GLN A 179 10.88 0.14 -16.56
C GLN A 179 9.59 -0.66 -16.68
N ARG A 180 9.24 -1.02 -17.92
CA ARG A 180 8.14 -1.93 -18.22
C ARG A 180 8.69 -3.33 -18.45
N TRP A 181 8.16 -4.28 -17.71
CA TRP A 181 8.53 -5.69 -17.80
C TRP A 181 7.29 -6.49 -18.19
N ASP A 182 7.46 -7.35 -19.20
CA ASP A 182 6.39 -8.14 -19.79
C ASP A 182 6.87 -9.57 -20.04
N ASN A 183 6.04 -10.57 -19.71
CA ASN A 183 6.34 -11.98 -19.98
C ASN A 183 5.26 -12.66 -20.87
N GLY A 184 4.41 -11.86 -21.53
CA GLY A 184 3.30 -12.30 -22.37
C GLY A 184 2.01 -12.61 -21.61
N GLU A 185 2.05 -12.68 -20.27
CA GLU A 185 0.89 -12.94 -19.40
C GLU A 185 0.67 -11.81 -18.40
N VAL A 186 1.77 -11.26 -17.90
CA VAL A 186 1.80 -10.24 -16.86
C VAL A 186 2.66 -9.09 -17.37
N CYS A 187 2.12 -7.88 -17.25
CA CYS A 187 2.86 -6.66 -17.45
C CYS A 187 2.92 -5.87 -16.14
N LYS A 188 4.11 -5.38 -15.78
CA LYS A 188 4.32 -4.51 -14.63
C LYS A 188 5.30 -3.39 -14.91
N MET A 189 5.07 -2.27 -14.24
CA MET A 189 5.94 -1.10 -14.20
C MET A 189 6.71 -1.10 -12.88
N ILE A 190 8.04 -1.02 -12.97
CA ILE A 190 8.95 -0.99 -11.83
C ILE A 190 9.74 0.32 -11.87
N GLY A 191 9.69 1.09 -10.79
CA GLY A 191 10.47 2.33 -10.64
C GLY A 191 11.45 2.22 -9.49
N LEU A 192 12.76 2.20 -9.79
CA LEU A 192 13.80 2.18 -8.74
C LEU A 192 13.89 3.56 -8.06
N LEU A 193 13.81 3.60 -6.73
CA LEU A 193 13.76 4.83 -5.93
C LEU A 193 15.05 5.11 -5.15
N THR A 194 15.71 4.05 -4.71
CA THR A 194 17.02 4.05 -4.05
C THR A 194 17.81 2.84 -4.56
N GLY A 195 19.11 2.85 -4.36
CA GLY A 195 20.02 1.86 -4.93
C GLY A 195 20.80 2.41 -6.13
N GLN A 196 21.99 1.85 -6.36
CA GLN A 196 22.85 2.28 -7.47
C GLN A 196 22.62 1.48 -8.77
N GLN A 197 22.02 0.28 -8.69
CA GLN A 197 21.61 -0.56 -9.82
C GLN A 197 20.65 -1.65 -9.32
N SER A 198 19.59 -1.96 -10.08
CA SER A 198 18.64 -3.03 -9.70
C SER A 198 19.28 -4.40 -9.93
N THR A 199 19.68 -5.08 -8.85
CA THR A 199 20.15 -6.48 -8.91
C THR A 199 19.02 -7.50 -8.70
N ALA A 200 17.87 -7.05 -8.21
CA ALA A 200 16.72 -7.91 -7.98
C ALA A 200 16.11 -8.40 -9.30
N GLU A 201 15.81 -9.69 -9.36
CA GLU A 201 15.14 -10.31 -10.49
C GLU A 201 13.74 -9.70 -10.65
N PRO A 202 13.35 -9.23 -11.85
CA PRO A 202 12.06 -8.60 -12.07
C PRO A 202 10.90 -9.47 -11.61
N ALA A 203 10.99 -10.80 -11.70
CA ALA A 203 9.97 -11.74 -11.22
C ALA A 203 9.64 -11.54 -9.73
N LEU A 204 10.65 -11.31 -8.88
CA LEU A 204 10.52 -11.18 -7.43
C LEU A 204 9.96 -9.82 -6.98
N ILE A 205 10.08 -8.78 -7.82
CA ILE A 205 9.60 -7.43 -7.51
C ILE A 205 8.08 -7.39 -7.78
N SER A 206 7.26 -7.56 -6.75
CA SER A 206 5.80 -7.59 -6.88
C SER A 206 5.07 -7.13 -5.62
N LEU A 207 3.81 -6.71 -5.80
CA LEU A 207 2.83 -6.46 -4.74
C LEU A 207 1.73 -7.52 -4.70
N ALA A 208 1.87 -8.60 -5.47
CA ALA A 208 0.81 -9.56 -5.71
C ALA A 208 0.30 -10.23 -4.43
N TYR A 209 1.15 -10.43 -3.41
CA TYR A 209 0.68 -10.95 -2.12
C TYR A 209 -0.22 -9.97 -1.37
N CYS A 210 0.10 -8.67 -1.38
CA CYS A 210 -0.78 -7.64 -0.83
C CYS A 210 -2.08 -7.54 -1.65
N THR A 211 -1.98 -7.66 -2.98
CA THR A 211 -3.14 -7.64 -3.88
C THR A 211 -4.03 -8.86 -3.67
N ALA A 212 -3.47 -10.06 -3.57
CA ALA A 212 -4.18 -11.31 -3.33
C ALA A 212 -4.92 -11.26 -1.99
N PHE A 213 -4.30 -10.76 -0.92
CA PHE A 213 -5.00 -10.53 0.34
C PHE A 213 -6.12 -9.50 0.21
N ALA A 214 -5.90 -8.40 -0.53
CA ALA A 214 -6.94 -7.40 -0.76
C ALA A 214 -8.16 -7.99 -1.51
N VAL A 215 -7.92 -8.87 -2.48
CA VAL A 215 -8.96 -9.56 -3.26
C VAL A 215 -9.69 -10.58 -2.39
N TRP A 216 -8.94 -11.41 -1.67
CA TRP A 216 -9.50 -12.36 -0.70
C TRP A 216 -10.36 -11.64 0.34
N LEU A 217 -9.91 -10.50 0.86
CA LEU A 217 -10.65 -9.73 1.85
C LEU A 217 -11.98 -9.20 1.28
N LYS A 218 -12.01 -8.81 -0.01
CA LYS A 218 -13.24 -8.37 -0.69
C LYS A 218 -14.22 -9.53 -0.90
N SER A 219 -13.74 -10.73 -1.23
CA SER A 219 -14.60 -11.91 -1.43
C SER A 219 -15.00 -12.59 -0.12
N HIS A 220 -14.27 -12.35 0.98
CA HIS A 220 -14.58 -12.92 2.28
C HIS A 220 -15.93 -12.43 2.83
N PRO A 221 -16.79 -13.28 3.43
CA PRO A 221 -18.14 -12.88 3.91
C PRO A 221 -18.17 -11.67 4.86
N TRP A 222 -17.09 -11.47 5.61
CA TRP A 222 -16.90 -10.29 6.46
C TRP A 222 -17.05 -8.95 5.71
N SER A 223 -16.67 -8.89 4.43
CA SER A 223 -16.76 -7.67 3.61
C SER A 223 -18.20 -7.18 3.46
N LEU A 224 -19.18 -8.10 3.43
CA LEU A 224 -20.60 -7.80 3.36
C LEU A 224 -21.14 -7.15 4.62
N GLN A 225 -20.44 -7.29 5.75
CA GLN A 225 -20.91 -6.81 7.06
C GLN A 225 -20.01 -5.72 7.66
N CYS A 226 -18.80 -5.51 7.14
CA CYS A 226 -17.82 -4.62 7.77
C CYS A 226 -18.31 -3.18 7.96
N HIS A 227 -19.18 -2.70 7.07
CA HIS A 227 -19.82 -1.39 7.13
C HIS A 227 -20.80 -1.21 8.31
N ASN A 228 -21.12 -2.28 9.06
CA ASN A 228 -21.94 -2.24 10.28
C ASN A 228 -21.10 -2.14 11.56
N TYR A 229 -19.77 -2.19 11.46
CA TYR A 229 -18.89 -2.11 12.62
C TYR A 229 -18.18 -0.75 12.69
N GLY A 230 -17.93 -0.27 13.91
CA GLY A 230 -17.14 0.95 14.12
C GLY A 230 -15.67 0.78 13.71
N ALA A 231 -14.96 1.89 13.48
CA ALA A 231 -13.58 1.89 12.98
C ALA A 231 -12.64 1.01 13.83
N ARG A 232 -12.72 1.10 15.17
CA ARG A 232 -11.94 0.25 16.09
C ARG A 232 -12.11 -1.25 15.81
N VAL A 233 -13.36 -1.68 15.71
CA VAL A 233 -13.71 -3.09 15.52
C VAL A 233 -13.25 -3.56 14.14
N VAL A 234 -13.45 -2.73 13.10
CA VAL A 234 -12.94 -3.00 11.75
C VAL A 234 -11.41 -3.15 11.78
N SER A 235 -10.68 -2.25 12.44
CA SER A 235 -9.22 -2.34 12.58
C SER A 235 -8.76 -3.63 13.24
N GLN A 236 -9.43 -4.07 14.31
CA GLN A 236 -9.11 -5.33 15.00
C GLN A 236 -9.44 -6.55 14.13
N HIS A 237 -10.59 -6.55 13.47
CA HIS A 237 -10.98 -7.61 12.55
C HIS A 237 -9.98 -7.77 11.41
N LEU A 238 -9.51 -6.68 10.81
CA LEU A 238 -8.52 -6.72 9.73
C LEU A 238 -7.24 -7.44 10.15
N VAL A 239 -6.74 -7.20 11.37
CA VAL A 239 -5.56 -7.90 11.89
C VAL A 239 -5.83 -9.40 12.04
N GLY A 240 -6.99 -9.78 12.63
CA GLY A 240 -7.37 -11.18 12.75
C GLY A 240 -7.57 -11.89 11.41
N LEU A 241 -8.15 -11.20 10.43
CA LEU A 241 -8.34 -11.70 9.06
C LEU A 241 -7.00 -11.92 8.35
N GLY A 242 -6.00 -11.07 8.60
CA GLY A 242 -4.62 -11.31 8.16
C GLY A 242 -4.05 -12.63 8.71
N CYS A 243 -4.32 -12.94 9.99
CA CYS A 243 -3.93 -14.22 10.59
C CYS A 243 -4.66 -15.42 9.96
N ILE A 244 -5.97 -15.31 9.75
CA ILE A 244 -6.79 -16.36 9.12
C ILE A 244 -6.30 -16.63 7.69
N TYR A 245 -6.06 -15.58 6.90
CA TYR A 245 -5.51 -15.71 5.55
C TYR A 245 -4.18 -16.47 5.55
N ASN A 246 -3.27 -16.10 6.47
CA ASN A 246 -1.98 -16.78 6.59
C ASN A 246 -2.11 -18.27 7.01
N GLN A 247 -3.16 -18.64 7.76
CA GLN A 247 -3.43 -20.03 8.12
C GLN A 247 -3.91 -20.84 6.91
N GLN A 248 -4.87 -20.29 6.15
CA GLN A 248 -5.39 -20.91 4.92
C GLN A 248 -4.29 -21.14 3.87
N MET A 249 -3.32 -20.22 3.76
CA MET A 249 -2.18 -20.42 2.86
C MET A 249 -1.33 -21.65 3.24
N LYS A 250 -1.16 -21.94 4.54
CA LYS A 250 -0.39 -23.10 4.99
C LYS A 250 -1.08 -24.41 4.63
N GLU A 251 -2.40 -24.47 4.80
CA GLU A 251 -3.20 -25.66 4.48
C GLU A 251 -3.12 -26.02 2.99
N ASN A 252 -3.19 -25.01 2.13
CA ASN A 252 -3.07 -25.18 0.67
C ASN A 252 -1.64 -25.49 0.20
N SER A 253 -0.61 -25.26 1.01
CA SER A 253 0.79 -25.55 0.68
C SER A 253 1.22 -26.96 1.09
N GLY A 254 0.39 -27.67 1.86
CA GLY A 254 0.66 -29.02 2.38
C GLY A 254 -0.24 -30.11 1.79
N SER A 255 -0.96 -29.80 0.71
CA SER A 255 -1.77 -30.74 -0.09
C SER A 255 -1.11 -30.98 -1.44
#